data_AF-A0AAP4UG40-F1
#
_entry.id   AF-A0AAP4UG40-F1
#
_cell.length_a   1.000
_cell.length_b   1.000
_cell.length_c   1.000
_cell.angle_alpha   90.00
_cell.angle_beta   90.00
_cell.angle_gamma   90.00
#
_symmetry.space_group_name_H-M   'P 1'
#
loop_
_entity.id
_entity.type
_entity.pdbx_description
1 polymer ?
#
loop_
_entity_poly.entity_id
_entity_poly.type
_entity_poly.pdbx_seq_one_letter_code
_entity_poly.pdbx_strand_id
1 'polypeptide(L)'
;MSAIHSNNVIVHVKKLAKKLKKAKPTLKHNQCLDECAQSLGYTNYYQLLTQHPLHSSQDSVATTSILEQFSVKIKEVLDFSLSKHKEDFSTLQTDTLQSKESIIAEYWQLLLEPIDKQTDLNKVEQLTRWGIDKEIIKEIGHYAEKEEDGEIKRLGYLLVAIGHYYRSLMDNCSRQIAEHINFESYFCHWLHSMHPNVQGNDVNSKALKELKQRYPIKDNLEMHNHATSWAPQWWLKDMGRIQA
;
A
#
# COMPACT_ATOMS: atom_id res chain seq x y z
N MET A 1 10.08 11.77 -17.50
CA MET A 1 9.47 13.10 -17.25
C MET A 1 8.30 13.23 -18.23
N SER A 2 7.02 13.47 -17.89
CA SER A 2 6.40 14.09 -16.73
C SER A 2 4.99 13.48 -16.53
N ALA A 3 4.72 12.92 -15.35
CA ALA A 3 3.36 12.61 -14.88
C ALA A 3 2.75 13.76 -14.05
N ILE A 4 3.42 14.93 -14.01
CA ILE A 4 3.07 16.08 -13.17
C ILE A 4 2.22 17.12 -13.92
N HIS A 5 2.06 17.00 -15.24
CA HIS A 5 1.31 17.97 -16.05
C HIS A 5 -0.19 17.69 -16.19
N SER A 6 -0.63 16.43 -16.09
CA SER A 6 -1.98 16.02 -16.53
C SER A 6 -3.11 16.54 -15.62
N ASN A 7 -2.93 16.49 -14.30
CA ASN A 7 -3.93 17.00 -13.33
C ASN A 7 -4.08 18.53 -13.36
N ASN A 8 -3.04 19.25 -13.80
CA ASN A 8 -3.05 20.71 -13.84
C ASN A 8 -3.98 21.26 -14.94
N VAL A 9 -4.09 20.58 -16.08
CA VAL A 9 -4.87 21.05 -17.23
C VAL A 9 -6.37 21.02 -16.95
N ILE A 10 -6.89 19.95 -16.35
CA ILE A 10 -8.33 19.81 -16.05
C ILE A 10 -8.76 20.82 -14.99
N VAL A 11 -7.94 21.00 -13.94
CA VAL A 11 -8.19 22.01 -12.89
C VAL A 11 -8.16 23.42 -13.48
N HIS A 12 -7.24 23.69 -14.40
CA HIS A 12 -7.14 24.95 -15.11
C HIS A 12 -8.42 25.24 -15.93
N VAL A 13 -8.89 24.28 -16.72
CA VAL A 13 -10.14 24.39 -17.50
C VAL A 13 -11.35 24.63 -16.61
N LYS A 14 -11.49 23.91 -15.48
CA LYS A 14 -12.57 24.15 -14.51
C LYS A 14 -12.53 25.56 -13.92
N LYS A 15 -11.34 26.09 -13.61
CA LYS A 15 -11.18 27.46 -13.11
C LYS A 15 -11.55 28.51 -14.16
N LEU A 16 -11.11 28.31 -15.42
CA LEU A 16 -11.48 29.19 -16.53
C LEU A 16 -12.99 29.15 -16.79
N ALA A 17 -13.60 27.97 -16.83
CA ALA A 17 -15.04 27.83 -17.05
C ALA A 17 -15.89 28.50 -15.95
N LYS A 18 -15.43 28.47 -14.68
CA LYS A 18 -16.07 29.22 -13.59
C LYS A 18 -15.97 30.74 -13.79
N LYS A 19 -14.82 31.26 -14.23
CA LYS A 19 -14.64 32.68 -14.56
C LYS A 19 -15.51 33.09 -15.76
N LEU A 20 -15.52 32.27 -16.80
CA LEU A 20 -16.30 32.48 -18.01
C LEU A 20 -17.81 32.48 -17.72
N LYS A 21 -18.29 31.56 -16.88
CA LYS A 21 -19.69 31.54 -16.43
C LYS A 21 -20.09 32.79 -15.65
N LYS A 22 -19.17 33.37 -14.87
CA LYS A 22 -19.40 34.66 -14.18
C LYS A 22 -19.46 35.83 -15.17
N ALA A 23 -18.62 35.82 -16.20
CA ALA A 23 -18.61 36.86 -17.25
C ALA A 23 -19.76 36.71 -18.27
N LYS A 24 -20.26 35.50 -18.52
CA LYS A 24 -21.34 35.19 -19.45
C LYS A 24 -22.43 34.35 -18.75
N PRO A 25 -23.31 34.98 -17.95
CA PRO A 25 -24.32 34.24 -17.16
C PRO A 25 -25.31 33.44 -18.01
N THR A 26 -25.48 33.79 -19.29
CA THR A 26 -26.39 33.13 -20.24
C THR A 26 -25.91 31.74 -20.70
N LEU A 27 -24.61 31.44 -20.61
CA LEU A 27 -24.06 30.13 -21.01
C LEU A 27 -24.22 29.10 -19.90
N LYS A 28 -24.57 27.85 -20.23
CA LYS A 28 -24.54 26.76 -19.23
C LYS A 28 -23.10 26.42 -18.85
N HIS A 29 -22.88 25.94 -17.63
CA HIS A 29 -21.52 25.64 -17.15
C HIS A 29 -20.79 24.62 -18.03
N ASN A 30 -21.51 23.62 -18.56
CA ASN A 30 -20.94 22.62 -19.48
C ASN A 30 -20.47 23.25 -20.80
N GLN A 31 -21.20 24.22 -21.34
CA GLN A 31 -20.77 24.96 -22.53
C GLN A 31 -19.52 25.79 -22.26
N CYS A 32 -19.40 26.36 -21.06
CA CYS A 32 -18.19 27.07 -20.65
C CYS A 32 -16.99 26.10 -20.52
N LEU A 33 -17.21 24.86 -20.07
CA LEU A 33 -16.16 23.84 -20.00
C LEU A 33 -15.70 23.41 -21.40
N ASP A 34 -16.64 23.23 -22.33
CA ASP A 34 -16.32 22.89 -23.72
C ASP A 34 -15.56 24.02 -24.43
N GLU A 35 -16.00 25.28 -24.29
CA GLU A 35 -15.29 26.46 -24.83
C GLU A 35 -13.86 26.56 -24.27
N CYS A 36 -13.68 26.33 -22.96
CA CYS A 36 -12.36 26.36 -22.35
C CYS A 36 -11.47 25.19 -22.81
N ALA A 37 -12.03 23.99 -22.98
CA ALA A 37 -11.30 22.85 -23.52
C ALA A 37 -10.87 23.07 -24.99
N GLN A 38 -11.75 23.67 -25.80
CA GLN A 38 -11.46 24.05 -27.18
C GLN A 38 -10.34 25.07 -27.29
N SER A 39 -10.29 26.04 -26.38
CA SER A 39 -9.19 27.02 -26.32
C SER A 39 -7.81 26.40 -26.07
N LEU A 40 -7.77 25.16 -25.56
CA LEU A 40 -6.56 24.38 -25.31
C LEU A 40 -6.31 23.29 -26.37
N GLY A 41 -7.08 23.28 -27.47
CA GLY A 41 -6.90 22.35 -28.58
C GLY A 41 -7.68 21.04 -28.49
N TYR A 42 -8.62 20.90 -27.55
CA TYR A 42 -9.48 19.72 -27.43
C TYR A 42 -10.85 19.94 -28.09
N THR A 43 -11.44 18.93 -28.72
CA THR A 43 -12.76 19.05 -29.39
C THR A 43 -13.87 19.45 -28.42
N ASN A 44 -13.84 18.88 -27.20
CA ASN A 44 -14.76 19.19 -26.11
C ASN A 44 -14.15 18.77 -24.76
N TYR A 45 -14.83 19.13 -23.68
CA TYR A 45 -14.37 18.81 -22.33
C TYR A 45 -14.36 17.31 -22.04
N TYR A 46 -15.26 16.54 -22.67
CA TYR A 46 -15.27 15.08 -22.55
C TYR A 46 -13.99 14.45 -23.12
N GLN A 47 -13.50 14.92 -24.28
CA GLN A 47 -12.23 14.47 -24.86
C GLN A 47 -11.04 14.81 -23.97
N LEU A 48 -11.05 15.98 -23.32
CA LEU A 48 -10.05 16.34 -22.32
C LEU A 48 -10.07 15.34 -21.14
N LEU A 49 -11.25 14.94 -20.66
CA LEU A 49 -11.41 13.98 -19.57
C LEU A 49 -10.98 12.55 -19.94
N THR A 50 -11.19 12.12 -21.19
CA THR A 50 -10.78 10.78 -21.63
C THR A 50 -9.29 10.69 -21.91
N GLN A 51 -8.67 11.78 -22.37
CA GLN A 51 -7.22 11.85 -22.61
C GLN A 51 -6.42 12.18 -21.34
N HIS A 52 -7.07 12.76 -20.34
CA HIS A 52 -6.53 12.97 -19.00
C HIS A 52 -7.54 12.42 -17.98
N PRO A 53 -7.62 11.09 -17.79
CA PRO A 53 -8.51 10.52 -16.81
C PRO A 53 -8.19 11.15 -15.45
N LEU A 54 -9.19 11.84 -14.90
CA LEU A 54 -9.15 12.33 -13.53
C LEU A 54 -8.85 11.13 -12.64
N HIS A 55 -7.64 11.05 -12.09
CA HIS A 55 -7.46 10.31 -10.85
C HIS A 55 -8.54 10.84 -9.93
N SER A 56 -9.48 9.96 -9.59
CA SER A 56 -10.62 10.22 -8.75
C SER A 56 -10.16 10.91 -7.47
N SER A 57 -10.23 12.23 -7.48
CA SER A 57 -10.27 13.06 -6.29
C SER A 57 -11.63 12.82 -5.63
N GLN A 58 -11.77 11.67 -4.97
CA GLN A 58 -12.65 11.55 -3.82
C GLN A 58 -11.94 12.27 -2.68
N ASP A 59 -12.55 13.37 -2.28
CA ASP A 59 -12.47 14.04 -0.99
C ASP A 59 -11.21 13.81 -0.14
N SER A 60 -10.47 14.91 0.02
CA SER A 60 -9.50 15.13 1.08
C SER A 60 -10.16 15.22 2.46
N VAL A 61 -10.84 14.15 2.89
CA VAL A 61 -10.66 13.72 4.27
C VAL A 61 -9.25 13.13 4.27
N ALA A 62 -8.35 13.59 5.13
CA ALA A 62 -7.10 12.87 5.33
C ALA A 62 -7.48 11.44 5.69
N THR A 63 -7.47 10.53 4.71
CA THR A 63 -7.68 9.11 4.93
C THR A 63 -6.42 8.65 5.62
N THR A 64 -6.39 8.86 6.95
CA THR A 64 -5.36 8.34 7.85
C THR A 64 -5.05 6.94 7.40
N SER A 65 -3.79 6.69 6.99
CA SER A 65 -3.35 5.39 6.51
C SER A 65 -3.87 4.30 7.46
N ILE A 66 -4.18 3.12 6.90
CA ILE A 66 -4.74 2.06 7.75
C ILE A 66 -3.71 1.59 8.79
N LEU A 67 -2.40 1.74 8.50
CA LEU A 67 -1.35 1.54 9.49
C LEU A 67 -1.51 2.54 10.63
N GLU A 68 -1.66 3.82 10.34
CA GLU A 68 -1.81 4.89 11.34
C GLU A 68 -3.06 4.69 12.19
N GLN A 69 -4.17 4.27 11.56
CA GLN A 69 -5.41 3.91 12.25
C GLN A 69 -5.20 2.83 13.31
N PHE A 70 -4.40 1.80 12.99
CA PHE A 70 -4.14 0.68 13.89
C PHE A 70 -2.76 0.75 14.56
N SER A 71 -2.08 1.89 14.52
CA SER A 71 -0.66 2.01 14.88
C SER A 71 -0.36 1.55 16.30
N VAL A 72 -1.21 1.91 17.27
CA VAL A 72 -1.09 1.47 18.66
C VAL A 72 -1.17 -0.05 18.76
N LYS A 73 -2.18 -0.67 18.13
CA LYS A 73 -2.38 -2.12 18.17
C LYS A 73 -1.30 -2.90 17.44
N ILE A 74 -0.85 -2.40 16.29
CA ILE A 74 0.25 -3.03 15.56
C ILE A 74 1.53 -2.96 16.40
N LYS A 75 1.85 -1.82 17.01
CA LYS A 75 3.03 -1.70 17.89
C LYS A 75 2.95 -2.59 19.13
N GLU A 76 1.77 -2.74 19.74
CA GLU A 76 1.54 -3.71 20.82
C GLU A 76 1.82 -5.15 20.37
N VAL A 77 1.39 -5.53 19.15
CA VAL A 77 1.65 -6.87 18.59
C VAL A 77 3.14 -7.05 18.28
N LEU A 78 3.82 -6.05 17.71
CA LEU A 78 5.26 -6.09 17.49
C LEU A 78 6.02 -6.27 18.81
N ASP A 79 5.65 -5.51 19.84
CA ASP A 79 6.22 -5.61 21.19
C ASP A 79 6.08 -7.02 21.78
N PHE A 80 4.90 -7.63 21.61
CA PHE A 80 4.63 -9.00 22.04
C PHE A 80 5.46 -10.02 21.26
N SER A 81 5.50 -9.91 19.93
CA SER A 81 6.25 -10.80 19.03
C SER A 81 7.77 -10.74 19.26
N LEU A 82 8.30 -9.60 19.72
CA LEU A 82 9.70 -9.45 20.12
C LEU A 82 10.01 -10.16 21.45
N SER A 83 9.06 -10.17 22.38
CA SER A 83 9.26 -10.70 23.74
C SER A 83 9.42 -12.22 23.78
N LYS A 84 8.90 -12.93 22.77
CA LYS A 84 8.93 -14.39 22.66
C LYS A 84 10.25 -14.94 22.10
N HIS A 85 11.08 -14.10 21.47
CA HIS A 85 12.41 -14.46 20.94
C HIS A 85 13.60 -14.04 21.82
N LYS A 86 13.37 -13.74 23.10
CA LYS A 86 14.39 -13.17 24.01
C LYS A 86 15.70 -13.97 24.11
N GLU A 87 15.68 -15.29 23.89
CA GLU A 87 16.89 -16.12 24.01
C GLU A 87 17.82 -15.99 22.79
N ASP A 88 17.27 -15.94 21.57
CA ASP A 88 18.06 -15.81 20.33
C ASP A 88 18.55 -14.37 20.09
N PHE A 89 17.80 -13.39 20.57
CA PHE A 89 18.08 -11.96 20.36
C PHE A 89 19.35 -11.46 21.08
N SER A 90 19.82 -12.19 22.09
CA SER A 90 21.06 -11.88 22.82
C SER A 90 22.30 -11.85 21.90
N THR A 91 22.25 -12.56 20.77
CA THR A 91 23.34 -12.62 19.78
C THR A 91 23.32 -11.50 18.73
N LEU A 92 22.19 -10.78 18.59
CA LEU A 92 22.06 -9.62 17.69
C LEU A 92 22.52 -8.31 18.35
N GLN A 93 22.80 -8.31 19.67
CA GLN A 93 23.39 -7.18 20.37
C GLN A 93 24.87 -7.03 19.98
N THR A 94 25.11 -6.30 18.89
CA THR A 94 26.41 -5.75 18.54
C THR A 94 26.67 -4.52 19.41
N ASP A 95 27.44 -4.66 20.51
CA ASP A 95 28.08 -3.64 21.37
C ASP A 95 27.28 -2.37 21.81
N THR A 96 26.01 -2.28 21.45
CA THR A 96 25.11 -1.17 21.69
C THR A 96 23.79 -1.79 22.13
N LEU A 97 23.46 -1.63 23.41
CA LEU A 97 22.16 -2.00 23.96
C LEU A 97 21.07 -1.17 23.28
N GLN A 98 20.58 -1.63 22.12
CA GLN A 98 19.39 -1.05 21.50
C GLN A 98 18.19 -1.37 22.40
N SER A 99 17.42 -0.35 22.77
CA SER A 99 16.20 -0.57 23.53
C SER A 99 15.15 -1.25 22.66
N LYS A 100 14.24 -1.98 23.30
CA LYS A 100 13.12 -2.65 22.62
C LYS A 100 12.27 -1.66 21.83
N GLU A 101 12.08 -0.46 22.36
CA GLU A 101 11.35 0.64 21.72
C GLU A 101 12.05 1.10 20.43
N SER A 102 13.38 1.14 20.41
CA SER A 102 14.15 1.45 19.21
C SER A 102 13.92 0.40 18.13
N ILE A 103 13.92 -0.88 18.50
CA ILE A 103 13.68 -1.98 17.57
C ILE A 103 12.25 -1.95 17.02
N ILE A 104 11.25 -1.68 17.86
CA ILE A 104 9.87 -1.49 17.41
C ILE A 104 9.76 -0.33 16.43
N ALA A 105 10.48 0.78 16.67
CA ALA A 105 10.53 1.90 15.75
C ALA A 105 11.16 1.53 14.40
N GLU A 106 12.18 0.67 14.39
CA GLU A 106 12.77 0.14 13.16
C GLU A 106 11.78 -0.73 12.38
N TYR A 107 11.11 -1.70 13.02
CA TYR A 107 10.06 -2.48 12.36
C TYR A 107 8.93 -1.61 11.82
N TRP A 108 8.52 -0.60 12.60
CA TRP A 108 7.50 0.35 12.15
C TRP A 108 7.96 1.12 10.91
N GLN A 109 9.21 1.60 10.87
CA GLN A 109 9.75 2.28 9.70
C GLN A 109 9.77 1.36 8.48
N LEU A 110 10.11 0.07 8.65
CA LEU A 110 10.12 -0.90 7.55
C LEU A 110 8.74 -1.07 6.89
N LEU A 111 7.65 -0.81 7.61
CA LEU A 111 6.31 -0.81 7.02
C LEU A 111 6.05 0.44 6.16
N LEU A 112 6.62 1.58 6.55
CA LEU A 112 6.35 2.87 5.93
C LEU A 112 7.17 3.09 4.65
N GLU A 113 8.43 2.66 4.66
CA GLU A 113 9.40 2.98 3.61
C GLU A 113 9.71 1.76 2.72
N PRO A 114 9.92 1.98 1.40
CA PRO A 114 10.41 0.93 0.52
C PRO A 114 11.88 0.60 0.83
N ILE A 115 12.31 -0.61 0.47
CA ILE A 115 13.74 -0.98 0.47
C ILE A 115 14.36 -0.54 -0.83
N ASP A 116 15.54 0.05 -0.75
CA ASP A 116 16.32 0.51 -1.90
C ASP A 116 17.82 0.22 -1.73
N LYS A 117 18.64 0.77 -2.65
CA LYS A 117 20.10 0.61 -2.67
C LYS A 117 20.83 1.25 -1.48
N GLN A 118 20.18 2.10 -0.71
CA GLN A 118 20.76 2.75 0.48
C GLN A 118 20.46 1.96 1.75
N THR A 119 19.54 0.99 1.68
CA THR A 119 19.14 0.19 2.83
C THR A 119 20.20 -0.85 3.17
N ASP A 120 20.51 -0.99 4.47
CA ASP A 120 21.36 -2.08 4.97
C ASP A 120 20.62 -3.42 4.94
N LEU A 121 20.78 -4.15 3.84
CA LEU A 121 20.08 -5.42 3.62
C LEU A 121 20.43 -6.49 4.66
N ASN A 122 21.67 -6.50 5.17
CA ASN A 122 22.09 -7.48 6.18
C ASN A 122 21.36 -7.22 7.50
N LYS A 123 21.26 -5.95 7.90
CA LYS A 123 20.50 -5.55 9.08
C LYS A 123 19.02 -5.92 8.93
N VAL A 124 18.40 -5.58 7.80
CA VAL A 124 16.99 -5.91 7.54
C VAL A 124 16.76 -7.41 7.52
N GLU A 125 17.65 -8.20 6.90
CA GLU A 125 17.58 -9.65 6.95
C GLU A 125 17.67 -10.18 8.38
N GLN A 126 18.63 -9.72 9.18
CA GLN A 126 18.78 -10.16 10.58
C GLN A 126 17.53 -9.86 11.41
N LEU A 127 17.01 -8.63 11.33
CA LEU A 127 15.77 -8.23 11.99
C LEU A 127 14.61 -9.11 11.54
N THR A 128 14.40 -9.29 10.25
CA THR A 128 13.23 -10.01 9.75
C THR A 128 13.37 -11.53 9.83
N ARG A 129 14.59 -12.09 9.89
CA ARG A 129 14.85 -13.53 10.01
C ARG A 129 14.79 -14.00 11.46
N TRP A 130 15.49 -13.29 12.35
CA TRP A 130 15.73 -13.72 13.73
C TRP A 130 15.12 -12.78 14.76
N GLY A 131 14.94 -11.52 14.40
CA GLY A 131 14.52 -10.51 15.36
C GLY A 131 13.03 -10.54 15.73
N ILE A 132 12.16 -11.16 14.92
CA ILE A 132 10.72 -11.11 15.16
C ILE A 132 10.00 -12.41 14.82
N ASP A 133 9.09 -12.81 15.73
CA ASP A 133 8.19 -13.93 15.50
C ASP A 133 7.06 -13.52 14.57
N LYS A 134 7.26 -13.75 13.27
CA LYS A 134 6.27 -13.46 12.23
C LYS A 134 5.08 -14.41 12.31
N GLU A 135 5.25 -15.63 12.84
CA GLU A 135 4.17 -16.60 12.95
C GLU A 135 3.18 -16.16 14.02
N ILE A 136 3.66 -15.69 15.17
CA ILE A 136 2.80 -15.11 16.22
C ILE A 136 1.98 -13.92 15.69
N ILE A 137 2.57 -13.04 14.86
CA ILE A 137 1.82 -11.92 14.27
C ILE A 137 0.65 -12.46 13.42
N LYS A 138 0.91 -13.49 12.59
CA LYS A 138 -0.11 -14.11 11.76
C LYS A 138 -1.16 -14.87 12.58
N GLU A 139 -0.76 -15.56 13.64
CA GLU A 139 -1.68 -16.28 14.53
C GLU A 139 -2.66 -15.30 15.20
N ILE A 140 -2.16 -14.19 15.73
CA ILE A 140 -2.99 -13.11 16.30
C ILE A 140 -3.90 -12.55 15.20
N GLY A 141 -3.37 -12.35 13.99
CA GLY A 141 -4.14 -11.89 12.83
C GLY A 141 -5.29 -12.84 12.47
N HIS A 142 -5.02 -14.13 12.33
CA HIS A 142 -6.02 -15.15 12.01
C HIS A 142 -7.06 -15.34 13.11
N TYR A 143 -6.71 -15.09 14.37
CA TYR A 143 -7.69 -15.02 15.45
C TYR A 143 -8.61 -13.81 15.27
N ALA A 144 -8.04 -12.62 15.08
CA ALA A 144 -8.79 -11.38 14.86
C ALA A 144 -9.68 -11.39 13.59
N GLU A 145 -9.28 -12.08 12.53
CA GLU A 145 -10.08 -12.26 11.30
C GLU A 145 -11.41 -13.00 11.54
N LYS A 146 -11.49 -13.82 12.60
CA LYS A 146 -12.67 -14.63 12.94
C LYS A 146 -13.65 -13.91 13.85
N GLU A 147 -13.24 -12.84 14.49
CA GLU A 147 -14.07 -12.03 15.39
C GLU A 147 -15.21 -11.35 14.64
N GLU A 148 -16.38 -11.13 15.24
CA GLU A 148 -17.52 -10.53 14.52
C GLU A 148 -17.33 -9.04 14.22
N ASP A 149 -16.53 -8.34 15.04
CA ASP A 149 -16.26 -6.92 14.91
C ASP A 149 -15.48 -6.59 13.62
N GLY A 150 -16.03 -5.71 12.79
CA GLY A 150 -15.44 -5.35 11.51
C GLY A 150 -14.10 -4.62 11.60
N GLU A 151 -13.84 -3.85 12.66
CA GLU A 151 -12.53 -3.22 12.90
C GLU A 151 -11.49 -4.26 13.30
N ILE A 152 -11.86 -5.19 14.19
CA ILE A 152 -10.96 -6.28 14.59
C ILE A 152 -10.65 -7.20 13.41
N LYS A 153 -11.63 -7.51 12.55
CA LYS A 153 -11.37 -8.24 11.30
C LYS A 153 -10.39 -7.52 10.39
N ARG A 154 -10.53 -6.20 10.21
CA ARG A 154 -9.61 -5.40 9.38
C ARG A 154 -8.19 -5.42 9.95
N LEU A 155 -8.06 -5.28 11.27
CA LEU A 155 -6.78 -5.45 11.95
C LEU A 155 -6.21 -6.85 11.70
N GLY A 156 -7.05 -7.89 11.76
CA GLY A 156 -6.67 -9.27 11.46
C GLY A 156 -5.97 -9.41 10.10
N TYR A 157 -6.62 -8.96 9.03
CA TYR A 157 -6.04 -8.99 7.69
C TYR A 157 -4.70 -8.23 7.60
N LEU A 158 -4.58 -7.09 8.28
CA LEU A 158 -3.34 -6.32 8.32
C LEU A 158 -2.22 -7.08 9.01
N LEU A 159 -2.49 -7.68 10.18
CA LEU A 159 -1.48 -8.42 10.92
C LEU A 159 -0.99 -9.65 10.13
N VAL A 160 -1.90 -10.39 9.50
CA VAL A 160 -1.52 -11.52 8.63
C VAL A 160 -0.61 -11.02 7.50
N ALA A 161 -1.00 -9.95 6.83
CA ALA A 161 -0.19 -9.36 5.77
C ALA A 161 1.17 -8.83 6.26
N ILE A 162 1.26 -8.23 7.45
CA ILE A 162 2.52 -7.76 8.06
C ILE A 162 3.47 -8.94 8.29
N GLY A 163 2.98 -10.07 8.80
CA GLY A 163 3.78 -11.27 8.97
C GLY A 163 4.36 -11.79 7.65
N HIS A 164 3.55 -11.78 6.58
CA HIS A 164 4.02 -12.12 5.24
C HIS A 164 4.96 -11.06 4.64
N TYR A 165 4.70 -9.79 4.88
CA TYR A 165 5.53 -8.67 4.42
C TYR A 165 6.96 -8.79 4.97
N TYR A 166 7.12 -9.01 6.28
CA TYR A 166 8.45 -9.22 6.86
C TYR A 166 9.13 -10.48 6.31
N ARG A 167 8.38 -11.54 5.99
CA ARG A 167 8.95 -12.71 5.32
C ARG A 167 9.42 -12.38 3.91
N SER A 168 8.65 -11.59 3.17
CA SER A 168 8.98 -11.10 1.84
C SER A 168 10.25 -10.24 1.85
N LEU A 169 10.37 -9.32 2.80
CA LEU A 169 11.58 -8.52 3.03
C LEU A 169 12.80 -9.41 3.32
N MET A 170 12.64 -10.39 4.22
CA MET A 170 13.68 -11.36 4.57
C MET A 170 14.18 -12.12 3.33
N ASP A 171 13.25 -12.60 2.49
CA ASP A 171 13.58 -13.34 1.28
C ASP A 171 14.33 -12.46 0.26
N ASN A 172 13.91 -11.21 0.05
CA ASN A 172 14.61 -10.26 -0.84
C ASN A 172 16.01 -9.93 -0.33
N CYS A 173 16.15 -9.63 0.96
CA CYS A 173 17.45 -9.29 1.55
C CYS A 173 18.42 -10.48 1.49
N SER A 174 17.95 -11.71 1.74
CA SER A 174 18.78 -12.91 1.64
C SER A 174 19.32 -13.18 0.23
N ARG A 175 18.63 -12.65 -0.78
CA ARG A 175 19.01 -12.72 -2.20
C ARG A 175 19.76 -11.47 -2.68
N GLN A 176 20.06 -10.54 -1.77
CA GLN A 176 20.71 -9.26 -2.04
C GLN A 176 19.93 -8.40 -3.04
N ILE A 177 18.60 -8.48 -3.00
CA ILE A 177 17.70 -7.66 -3.82
C ILE A 177 17.45 -6.35 -3.08
N ALA A 178 18.15 -5.29 -3.48
CA ALA A 178 18.00 -3.95 -2.91
C ALA A 178 16.77 -3.19 -3.45
N GLU A 179 15.62 -3.87 -3.45
CA GLU A 179 14.35 -3.33 -3.94
C GLU A 179 13.18 -4.09 -3.28
N HIS A 180 12.32 -3.36 -2.57
CA HIS A 180 11.04 -3.87 -2.07
C HIS A 180 10.05 -2.73 -1.91
N ILE A 181 8.81 -2.93 -2.36
CA ILE A 181 7.73 -1.95 -2.15
C ILE A 181 7.41 -1.76 -0.66
N ASN A 182 6.86 -0.60 -0.31
CA ASN A 182 6.38 -0.37 1.06
C ASN A 182 5.16 -1.25 1.40
N PHE A 183 4.79 -1.30 2.69
CA PHE A 183 3.72 -2.19 3.14
C PHE A 183 2.37 -1.86 2.50
N GLU A 184 1.98 -0.60 2.36
CA GLU A 184 0.66 -0.27 1.79
C GLU A 184 0.51 -0.78 0.35
N SER A 185 1.56 -0.64 -0.46
CA SER A 185 1.58 -1.17 -1.83
C SER A 185 1.54 -2.71 -1.80
N TYR A 186 2.36 -3.33 -0.94
CA TYR A 186 2.36 -4.78 -0.77
C TYR A 186 1.00 -5.32 -0.32
N PHE A 187 0.37 -4.66 0.66
CA PHE A 187 -0.92 -5.05 1.22
C PHE A 187 -2.00 -5.06 0.14
N CYS A 188 -2.00 -4.07 -0.75
CA CYS A 188 -2.88 -4.06 -1.92
C CYS A 188 -2.69 -5.34 -2.76
N HIS A 189 -1.46 -5.68 -3.13
CA HIS A 189 -1.19 -6.89 -3.93
C HIS A 189 -1.55 -8.18 -3.19
N TRP A 190 -1.15 -8.30 -1.92
CA TRP A 190 -1.44 -9.45 -1.08
C TRP A 190 -2.95 -9.67 -0.91
N LEU A 191 -3.72 -8.61 -0.66
CA LEU A 191 -5.16 -8.67 -0.44
C LEU A 191 -5.90 -9.22 -1.66
N HIS A 192 -5.48 -8.84 -2.86
CA HIS A 192 -6.11 -9.32 -4.09
C HIS A 192 -5.62 -10.71 -4.49
N SER A 193 -4.34 -11.03 -4.26
CA SER A 193 -3.75 -12.36 -4.46
C SER A 193 -4.37 -13.43 -3.57
N MET A 194 -4.57 -13.13 -2.27
CA MET A 194 -5.06 -14.10 -1.29
C MET A 194 -6.58 -14.27 -1.31
N HIS A 195 -7.31 -13.26 -1.80
CA HIS A 195 -8.77 -13.26 -1.82
C HIS A 195 -9.35 -12.96 -3.21
N PRO A 196 -9.03 -13.74 -4.26
CA PRO A 196 -9.39 -13.40 -5.64
C PRO A 196 -10.90 -13.40 -5.91
N ASN A 197 -11.67 -14.26 -5.21
CA ASN A 197 -13.07 -14.56 -5.54
C ASN A 197 -14.12 -13.76 -4.75
N VAL A 198 -13.72 -12.72 -4.00
CA VAL A 198 -14.67 -11.93 -3.20
C VAL A 198 -15.50 -11.04 -4.12
N GLN A 199 -16.65 -11.55 -4.56
CA GLN A 199 -17.64 -10.79 -5.36
C GLN A 199 -18.94 -10.54 -4.59
N GLY A 200 -19.54 -9.38 -4.87
CA GLY A 200 -20.97 -9.04 -4.76
C GLY A 200 -21.69 -9.33 -3.44
N ASN A 201 -21.93 -10.60 -3.13
CA ASN A 201 -22.96 -11.02 -2.16
C ASN A 201 -22.45 -11.84 -0.97
N ASP A 202 -21.14 -12.06 -0.82
CA ASP A 202 -20.63 -12.77 0.37
C ASP A 202 -20.72 -11.87 1.62
N VAL A 203 -21.70 -12.12 2.48
CA VAL A 203 -22.02 -11.32 3.68
C VAL A 203 -20.91 -11.45 4.74
N ASN A 204 -20.18 -12.57 4.73
CA ASN A 204 -19.07 -12.81 5.67
C ASN A 204 -17.82 -11.96 5.38
N SER A 205 -17.82 -11.21 4.27
CA SER A 205 -16.65 -10.48 3.77
C SER A 205 -16.75 -8.95 3.80
N LYS A 206 -17.69 -8.34 4.54
CA LYS A 206 -17.87 -6.86 4.54
C LYS A 206 -16.56 -6.11 4.79
N ALA A 207 -15.80 -6.49 5.82
CA ALA A 207 -14.49 -5.90 6.12
C ALA A 207 -13.51 -6.04 4.94
N LEU A 208 -13.46 -7.22 4.32
CA LEU A 208 -12.61 -7.52 3.18
C LEU A 208 -13.02 -6.73 1.92
N LYS A 209 -14.32 -6.55 1.67
CA LYS A 209 -14.85 -5.69 0.60
C LYS A 209 -14.44 -4.24 0.79
N GLU A 210 -14.59 -3.71 2.02
CA GLU A 210 -14.18 -2.34 2.35
C GLU A 210 -12.67 -2.16 2.17
N LEU A 211 -11.85 -3.14 2.60
CA LEU A 211 -10.40 -3.11 2.36
C LEU A 211 -10.07 -3.11 0.87
N LYS A 212 -10.71 -3.97 0.06
CA LYS A 212 -10.46 -4.02 -1.39
C LYS A 212 -10.91 -2.76 -2.12
N GLN A 213 -11.98 -2.10 -1.66
CA GLN A 213 -12.41 -0.80 -2.19
C GLN A 213 -11.41 0.30 -1.85
N ARG A 214 -10.83 0.24 -0.64
CA ARG A 214 -9.80 1.20 -0.18
C ARG A 214 -8.46 0.99 -0.88
N TYR A 215 -8.11 -0.26 -1.20
CA TYR A 215 -6.88 -0.66 -1.89
C TYR A 215 -7.19 -1.32 -3.24
N PRO A 216 -7.62 -0.54 -4.26
CA PRO A 216 -7.83 -1.07 -5.59
C PRO A 216 -6.48 -1.37 -6.26
N ILE A 217 -6.41 -2.43 -7.07
CA ILE A 217 -5.23 -2.72 -7.90
C ILE A 217 -5.04 -1.55 -8.87
N LYS A 218 -3.89 -0.86 -8.78
CA LYS A 218 -3.58 0.30 -9.63
C LYS A 218 -2.71 -0.04 -10.84
N ASP A 219 -1.96 -1.14 -10.82
CA ASP A 219 -0.97 -1.50 -11.83
C ASP A 219 -0.97 -3.00 -12.18
N ASN A 220 -0.48 -3.34 -13.38
CA ASN A 220 -0.27 -4.70 -13.91
C ASN A 220 0.81 -5.52 -13.16
N LEU A 221 1.22 -5.10 -11.97
CA LEU A 221 2.16 -5.84 -11.13
C LEU A 221 1.36 -6.81 -10.26
N GLU A 222 0.80 -7.85 -10.87
CA GLU A 222 0.09 -8.88 -10.11
C GLU A 222 1.10 -9.80 -9.44
N MET A 223 1.14 -9.79 -8.11
CA MET A 223 1.53 -11.00 -7.37
C MET A 223 0.62 -12.12 -7.87
N HIS A 224 1.20 -13.24 -8.31
CA HIS A 224 0.41 -14.40 -8.73
C HIS A 224 -0.60 -14.80 -7.65
N ASN A 225 -1.75 -15.35 -8.05
CA ASN A 225 -2.77 -15.83 -7.10
C ASN A 225 -2.14 -16.71 -6.01
N HIS A 226 -2.47 -16.42 -4.75
CA HIS A 226 -1.94 -17.07 -3.55
C HIS A 226 -0.43 -16.85 -3.28
N ALA A 227 0.24 -15.94 -3.98
CA ALA A 227 1.58 -15.51 -3.63
C ALA A 227 1.56 -14.67 -2.35
N THR A 228 2.58 -14.88 -1.50
CA THR A 228 2.78 -14.18 -0.22
C THR A 228 4.15 -13.52 -0.09
N SER A 229 4.98 -13.58 -1.14
CA SER A 229 6.23 -12.84 -1.23
C SER A 229 6.25 -12.04 -2.52
N TRP A 230 6.72 -10.80 -2.44
CA TRP A 230 6.89 -9.88 -3.56
C TRP A 230 8.37 -9.80 -3.95
N ALA A 231 8.64 -9.76 -5.25
CA ALA A 231 9.96 -9.50 -5.80
C ALA A 231 9.84 -8.59 -7.03
N PRO A 232 10.86 -7.79 -7.35
CA PRO A 232 10.79 -6.87 -8.47
C PRO A 232 10.77 -7.62 -9.80
N GLN A 233 10.10 -7.04 -10.79
CA GLN A 233 9.84 -7.70 -12.08
C GLN A 233 11.12 -8.08 -12.81
N TRP A 234 12.16 -7.24 -12.76
CA TRP A 234 13.45 -7.55 -13.38
C TRP A 234 14.06 -8.83 -12.79
N TRP A 235 13.99 -9.00 -11.47
CA TRP A 235 14.53 -10.18 -10.80
C TRP A 235 13.74 -11.43 -11.14
N LEU A 236 12.41 -11.31 -11.21
CA LEU A 236 11.55 -12.41 -11.64
C LEU A 236 11.84 -12.83 -13.09
N LYS A 237 12.12 -11.89 -13.99
CA LYS A 237 12.54 -12.18 -15.38
C LYS A 237 13.90 -12.88 -15.42
N ASP A 238 14.90 -12.35 -14.70
CA ASP A 238 16.25 -12.92 -14.65
C ASP A 238 16.25 -14.34 -14.09
N MET A 239 15.36 -14.63 -13.14
CA MET A 239 15.16 -15.96 -12.56
C MET A 239 14.27 -16.88 -13.39
N GLY A 240 13.78 -16.42 -14.56
CA GLY A 240 12.87 -17.20 -15.42
C GLY A 240 11.51 -17.51 -14.80
N ARG A 241 11.07 -16.71 -13.81
CA ARG A 241 9.78 -16.88 -13.12
C ARG A 241 8.62 -16.29 -13.90
N ILE A 242 8.90 -15.29 -14.73
CA ILE A 242 7.94 -14.65 -15.63
C ILE A 242 8.58 -14.45 -17.01
N GLN A 243 7.76 -14.34 -18.04
CA GLN A 243 8.23 -14.11 -19.41
C GLN A 243 8.71 -12.65 -19.60
N ALA A 244 9.69 -12.47 -20.48
CA ALA A 244 10.34 -11.19 -20.76
C ALA A 244 9.41 -10.20 -21.49
#